data_AF-A0A8T7C5M1-F1
#
_entry.id   AF-A0A8T7C5M1-F1
#
_cell.length_a   1.000
_cell.length_b   1.000
_cell.length_c   1.000
_cell.angle_alpha   90.00
_cell.angle_beta   90.00
_cell.angle_gamma   90.00
#
_symmetry.space_group_name_H-M   'P 1'
#
loop_
_entity.id
_entity.type
_entity.pdbx_description
1 polymer ?
#
loop_
_entity_poly.entity_id
_entity_poly.type
_entity_poly.pdbx_seq_one_letter_code
_entity_poly.pdbx_strand_id
1 'polypeptide(L)' 'MFSGMTPGSLLLILLIVVLVFGTKKLKSLGSDVGGAVKGFRKAMNDDDKNADAAQLTDDSGADDAVKQSSQSSQHQ' A
#
# COMPACT_ATOMS: atom_id res chain seq x y z
N MET A 1 18.12 23.27 14.39
CA MET A 1 19.15 22.89 13.39
C MET A 1 18.60 22.04 12.23
N PHE A 2 17.30 21.73 12.16
CA PHE A 2 16.70 20.93 11.07
C PHE A 2 15.92 21.74 10.02
N SER A 3 15.99 23.08 10.07
CA SER A 3 15.23 23.98 9.18
C SER A 3 15.68 23.98 7.70
N GLY A 4 16.68 23.15 7.36
CA GLY A 4 17.20 22.97 6.00
C GLY A 4 16.87 21.62 5.35
N MET A 5 16.13 20.74 6.04
CA MET A 5 15.65 19.48 5.45
C MET A 5 14.46 19.78 4.54
N THR A 6 14.73 20.34 3.38
CA THR A 6 13.72 20.58 2.35
C THR A 6 13.10 19.24 1.95
N PRO A 7 11.77 19.14 1.86
CA PRO A 7 11.08 17.94 1.40
C PRO A 7 11.59 17.38 0.06
N GLY A 8 12.24 18.19 -0.77
CA GLY A 8 12.88 17.75 -2.02
C GLY A 8 14.10 16.83 -1.84
N SER A 9 14.87 16.97 -0.76
CA SER A 9 16.02 16.08 -0.48
C SER A 9 15.59 14.65 -0.20
N LEU A 10 14.45 14.48 0.49
CA LEU A 10 13.82 13.20 0.76
C LEU A 10 13.36 12.49 -0.52
N LEU A 11 12.85 13.23 -1.50
CA LEU A 11 12.42 12.66 -2.79
C LEU A 11 13.59 12.09 -3.60
N LEU A 12 14.75 12.76 -3.60
CA LEU A 12 15.93 12.26 -4.31
C LEU A 12 16.43 10.95 -3.69
N ILE A 13 16.48 10.89 -2.35
CA ILE A 13 16.89 9.69 -1.62
C ILE A 13 15.88 8.55 -1.86
N LEU A 14 14.59 8.85 -1.82
CA LEU A 14 13.53 7.87 -2.10
C LEU A 14 13.67 7.28 -3.51
N LEU A 15 13.96 8.11 -4.52
CA LEU A 15 14.18 7.65 -5.88
C LEU A 15 15.32 6.63 -5.97
N ILE A 16 16.46 6.91 -5.35
CA ILE A 16 17.61 5.99 -5.34
C ILE A 16 17.27 4.68 -4.62
N VAL A 17 16.57 4.74 -3.49
CA VAL A 17 16.13 3.54 -2.76
C VAL A 17 15.20 2.68 -3.64
N VAL A 18 14.25 3.29 -4.35
CA VAL A 18 13.35 2.57 -5.26
C VAL A 18 14.14 1.89 -6.38
N LEU A 19 15.19 2.52 -6.91
CA LEU A 19 16.02 1.95 -7.97
C LEU A 19 16.87 0.77 -7.48
N VAL A 20 17.40 0.84 -6.24
CA VAL A 20 18.24 -0.22 -5.66
C VAL A 20 17.41 -1.43 -5.24
N PHE A 21 16.27 -1.21 -4.58
CA PHE A 21 15.42 -2.27 -4.07
C PHE A 21 14.38 -2.78 -5.09
N GLY A 22 14.08 -1.96 -6.10
CA GLY A 22 13.02 -2.20 -7.07
C GLY A 22 11.61 -1.96 -6.50
N THR A 23 10.66 -1.59 -7.36
CA THR A 23 9.27 -1.31 -6.96
C THR A 23 8.52 -2.52 -6.42
N LYS A 24 8.92 -3.74 -6.81
CA LYS A 24 8.23 -4.99 -6.41
C LYS A 24 8.42 -5.31 -4.92
N LYS A 25 9.62 -5.08 -4.38
CA LYS A 25 9.90 -5.25 -2.94
C LYS A 25 9.30 -4.13 -2.11
N LEU A 26 9.35 -2.89 -2.64
CA LEU A 26 8.71 -1.74 -2.01
C LEU A 26 7.18 -1.85 -1.97
N LYS A 27 6.53 -2.44 -2.99
CA LYS A 27 5.08 -2.67 -3.00
C LYS A 27 4.67 -3.62 -1.87
N SER A 28 5.33 -4.78 -1.72
CA SER A 28 4.92 -5.74 -0.68
C SER A 28 5.20 -5.19 0.74
N LEU A 29 6.41 -4.68 0.99
CA LEU A 29 6.77 -4.09 2.29
C LEU A 29 5.96 -2.83 2.58
N GLY A 30 5.67 -2.02 1.56
CA GLY A 30 4.86 -0.82 1.66
C GLY A 30 3.39 -1.11 1.93
N SER A 31 2.83 -2.19 1.40
CA SER A 31 1.47 -2.63 1.73
C SER A 31 1.35 -3.08 3.18
N ASP A 32 2.32 -3.87 3.67
CA ASP A 32 2.32 -4.37 5.06
C ASP A 32 2.46 -3.22 6.06
N VAL A 33 3.46 -2.36 5.86
CA VAL A 33 3.72 -1.20 6.73
C VAL A 33 2.64 -0.12 6.55
N GLY A 34 2.21 0.11 5.31
CA GLY A 34 1.17 1.08 4.97
C GLY A 34 -0.19 0.72 5.56
N GLY A 35 -0.54 -0.55 5.61
CA GLY A 35 -1.75 -1.05 6.29
C GLY A 35 -1.73 -0.74 7.79
N ALA A 36 -0.62 -1.03 8.46
CA ALA A 36 -0.45 -0.73 9.89
C ALA A 36 -0.51 0.78 10.18
N VAL A 37 0.18 1.59 9.38
CA VAL A 37 0.18 3.06 9.52
C VAL A 37 -1.19 3.65 9.19
N LYS A 38 -1.95 3.09 8.23
CA LYS A 38 -3.31 3.52 7.90
C LYS A 38 -4.27 3.33 9.09
N GLY A 39 -4.20 2.18 9.76
CA GLY A 39 -4.99 1.91 10.97
C GLY A 39 -4.63 2.86 12.12
N PHE A 40 -3.34 3.13 12.31
CA PHE A 40 -2.86 4.10 13.29
C PHE A 40 -3.34 5.52 13.01
N ARG A 41 -3.25 5.99 11.76
CA ARG A 41 -3.78 7.32 11.36
C ARG A 41 -5.30 7.40 11.50
N LYS A 42 -6.02 6.31 11.21
CA LYS A 42 -7.48 6.20 11.39
C LYS A 42 -7.83 6.34 12.86
N ALA A 43 -7.22 5.56 13.76
CA ALA A 43 -7.45 5.64 15.19
C ALA A 43 -7.12 7.03 15.78
N MET A 44 -6.00 7.63 15.35
CA MET A 44 -5.63 8.99 15.76
C MET A 44 -6.58 10.08 15.24
N ASN A 45 -7.26 9.87 14.11
CA ASN A 45 -8.27 10.80 13.59
C ASN A 45 -9.68 10.50 14.15
N ASP A 46 -9.96 9.27 14.56
CA ASP A 46 -11.25 8.85 15.15
C ASP A 46 -11.45 9.47 16.54
N ASP A 47 -10.39 9.63 17.33
CA ASP A 47 -10.42 10.39 18.59
C ASP A 47 -10.83 11.86 18.38
N ASP A 48 -10.60 12.43 17.19
CA ASP A 48 -11.02 13.80 16.82
C ASP A 48 -12.41 13.86 16.13
N LYS A 49 -12.95 12.74 15.63
CA LYS A 49 -14.18 12.71 14.80
C LYS A 49 -15.00 11.43 14.99
N ASN A 50 -15.70 11.32 16.12
CA ASN A 50 -16.72 10.28 16.33
C ASN A 50 -18.02 10.55 15.53
N ALA A 51 -17.96 10.49 14.19
CA ALA A 51 -19.13 10.27 13.32
C ALA A 51 -18.70 10.11 11.85
N ASP A 52 -19.11 8.99 11.27
CA ASP A 52 -19.21 8.71 9.83
C ASP A 52 -17.99 8.08 9.12
N ALA A 53 -18.29 7.05 8.32
CA ALA A 53 -17.39 6.23 7.50
C ALA A 53 -16.61 5.09 8.20
N ALA A 54 -17.38 4.15 8.75
CA ALA A 54 -17.04 2.73 8.70
C ALA A 54 -17.13 2.21 7.25
N GLN A 55 -16.26 2.68 6.37
CA GLN A 55 -16.00 2.05 5.08
C GLN A 55 -14.51 2.14 4.80
N LEU A 56 -13.91 0.97 4.58
CA LEU A 56 -13.17 0.62 3.37
C LEU A 56 -12.61 -0.78 3.66
N THR A 57 -13.46 -1.75 3.30
CA THR A 57 -13.12 -3.15 3.07
C THR A 57 -11.87 -3.27 2.22
N ASP A 58 -11.06 -4.24 2.62
CA ASP A 58 -10.14 -5.03 1.81
C ASP A 58 -10.37 -4.91 0.30
N ASP A 59 -9.39 -4.32 -0.39
CA ASP A 59 -9.12 -4.62 -1.80
C ASP A 59 -7.64 -4.97 -1.89
N SER A 60 -7.33 -6.19 -1.47
CA SER A 60 -6.14 -6.91 -1.90
C SER A 60 -6.38 -7.42 -3.32
N GLY A 61 -6.61 -6.50 -4.27
CA GLY A 61 -6.89 -6.76 -5.67
C GLY A 61 -5.76 -6.27 -6.56
N ALA A 62 -4.58 -6.90 -6.48
CA ALA A 62 -3.53 -6.67 -7.48
C ALA A 62 -2.61 -7.90 -7.59
N ASP A 63 -3.06 -8.80 -8.46
CA ASP A 63 -2.24 -9.62 -9.35
C ASP A 63 -1.60 -10.88 -8.73
N ASP A 64 -2.38 -11.96 -8.61
CA ASP A 64 -1.82 -13.31 -8.82
C ASP A 64 -2.71 -14.09 -9.79
N ALA A 65 -2.05 -14.79 -10.70
CA ALA A 65 -2.54 -15.19 -12.00
C ALA A 65 -3.78 -16.09 -11.96
N VAL A 66 -4.81 -15.73 -12.75
CA VAL A 66 -5.85 -16.65 -13.23
C VAL A 66 -5.15 -17.77 -14.02
N LYS A 67 -4.82 -18.84 -13.31
CA LYS A 67 -4.45 -20.15 -13.85
C LYS A 67 -5.75 -20.94 -14.01
N GLN A 68 -6.59 -20.53 -14.97
CA GLN A 68 -7.84 -21.22 -15.30
C GLN A 68 -7.90 -21.51 -16.80
N SER A 69 -7.08 -22.46 -17.26
CA SER A 69 -7.18 -23.05 -18.60
C SER A 69 -6.91 -24.56 -18.55
N SER A 70 -7.36 -25.21 -17.47
CA SER A 70 -7.34 -26.66 -17.36
C SER A 70 -8.58 -27.09 -16.61
N GLN A 71 -9.44 -27.86 -17.29
CA GLN A 71 -10.56 -28.65 -16.75
C GLN A 71 -11.97 -28.03 -16.88
N SER A 72 -12.86 -28.77 -17.56
CA SER A 72 -14.25 -28.47 -18.00
C SER A 72 -14.31 -27.54 -19.22
N SER A 73 -14.77 -27.97 -20.41
CA SER A 73 -16.04 -28.65 -20.66
C SER A 73 -16.01 -29.52 -21.92
N GLN A 74 -16.03 -30.84 -21.74
CA GLN A 74 -16.91 -31.70 -22.53
C GLN A 74 -18.33 -31.48 -22.02
N HIS A 75 -19.21 -30.87 -22.80
CA HIS A 75 -20.61 -31.27 -22.97
C HIS A 75 -21.31 -30.24 -23.87
N GLN A 76 -21.66 -30.72 -25.06
CA GLN A 76 -22.70 -30.24 -25.99
C GLN A 76 -22.47 -28.89 -26.67
#